data_AF-A0A969BKK8-F1
#
_entry.id   AF-A0A969BKK8-F1
#
_cell.length_a   1.000
_cell.length_b   1.000
_cell.length_c   1.000
_cell.angle_alpha   90.00
_cell.angle_beta   90.00
_cell.angle_gamma   90.00
#
_symmetry.space_group_name_H-M   'P 1'
#
loop_
_entity.id
_entity.type
_entity.pdbx_description
1 polymer ?
#
loop_
_entity_poly.entity_id
_entity_poly.type
_entity_poly.pdbx_seq_one_letter_code
_entity_poly.pdbx_strand_id
1 'polypeptide(L)'
;MNNVAISKWLIPPEVLSLSESDVHVWLADLDAASTDLPELQTILAADEIARAQRFHFPEHKHHFICGRGMLRIILAKYLKSRTVCDRI
;
A
#
# COMPACT_ATOMS: atom_id res chain seq x y z
N MET A 1 -27.61 7.14 16.94
CA MET A 1 -28.26 5.83 16.72
C MET A 1 -27.30 4.97 15.91
N ASN A 2 -26.82 3.88 16.52
CA ASN A 2 -26.12 2.69 15.98
C ASN A 2 -24.84 2.96 15.14
N ASN A 3 -23.65 2.98 15.75
CA ASN A 3 -22.84 1.82 16.18
C ASN A 3 -22.57 0.80 15.05
N VAL A 4 -21.53 1.05 14.27
CA VAL A 4 -20.69 -0.01 13.69
C VAL A 4 -19.32 0.21 14.30
N ALA A 5 -18.87 -0.73 15.12
CA ALA A 5 -17.55 -0.70 15.70
C ALA A 5 -16.50 -0.62 14.58
N ILE A 6 -15.59 0.37 14.61
CA ILE A 6 -14.32 0.30 13.85
C ILE A 6 -13.43 -0.75 14.55
N SER A 7 -13.90 -1.99 14.58
CA SER A 7 -13.32 -3.07 15.37
C SER A 7 -12.43 -3.97 14.51
N LYS A 8 -11.17 -4.07 14.95
CA LYS A 8 -10.18 -5.14 14.72
C LYS A 8 -9.23 -5.08 13.51
N TRP A 9 -8.95 -3.91 12.95
CA TRP A 9 -7.69 -3.76 12.21
C TRP A 9 -6.56 -3.49 13.19
N LEU A 10 -5.60 -4.41 13.28
CA LEU A 10 -4.46 -4.31 14.17
C LEU A 10 -3.37 -3.44 13.53
N ILE A 11 -2.63 -2.71 14.36
CA ILE A 11 -1.38 -2.10 13.93
C ILE A 11 -0.42 -3.24 13.61
N PRO A 12 0.18 -3.27 12.41
CA PRO A 12 1.09 -4.34 12.03
C PRO A 12 2.30 -4.37 12.98
N PRO A 13 2.80 -5.54 13.38
CA PRO A 13 4.01 -5.63 14.19
C PRO A 13 5.21 -5.14 13.39
N GLU A 14 6.21 -4.62 14.10
CA GLU A 14 7.44 -4.09 13.49
C GLU A 14 8.20 -5.14 12.67
N VAL A 15 8.16 -6.39 13.13
CA VAL A 15 8.74 -7.54 12.44
C VAL A 15 7.63 -8.37 11.82
N LEU A 16 7.60 -8.43 10.49
CA LEU A 16 6.71 -9.30 9.73
C LEU A 16 7.42 -10.62 9.38
N SER A 17 6.76 -11.75 9.63
CA SER A 17 7.15 -13.09 9.19
C SER A 17 5.93 -13.79 8.61
N LEU A 18 6.10 -14.58 7.56
CA LEU A 18 5.02 -15.32 6.90
C LEU A 18 5.39 -16.81 6.88
N SER A 19 4.65 -17.66 7.59
CA SER A 19 4.79 -19.12 7.49
C SER A 19 3.94 -19.68 6.34
N GLU A 20 4.16 -20.96 5.99
CA GLU A 20 3.44 -21.61 4.88
C GLU A 20 1.92 -21.69 5.08
N SER A 21 1.45 -21.66 6.33
CA SER A 21 0.02 -21.69 6.67
C SER A 21 -0.61 -20.32 6.92
N ASP A 22 0.18 -19.24 6.84
CA ASP A 22 -0.28 -17.91 7.20
C ASP A 22 -0.88 -17.16 6.02
N VAL A 23 -1.97 -16.44 6.29
CA VAL A 23 -2.55 -15.46 5.38
C VAL A 23 -2.73 -14.15 6.12
N HIS A 24 -1.99 -13.13 5.70
CA HIS A 24 -2.09 -11.78 6.27
C HIS A 24 -2.94 -10.89 5.37
N VAL A 25 -4.03 -10.35 5.93
CA VAL A 25 -4.93 -9.43 5.24
C VAL A 25 -4.61 -8.00 5.68
N TRP A 26 -4.51 -7.08 4.72
CA TRP A 26 -4.19 -5.68 4.95
C TRP A 26 -5.34 -4.78 4.49
N LEU A 27 -5.59 -3.72 5.25
CA LEU A 27 -6.46 -2.63 4.86
C LEU A 27 -5.60 -1.42 4.48
N ALA A 28 -5.89 -0.84 3.31
CA ALA A 28 -5.23 0.36 2.84
C ALA A 28 -6.30 1.39 2.48
N ASP A 29 -6.15 2.61 3.00
CA ASP A 29 -6.94 3.75 2.57
C ASP A 29 -6.33 4.31 1.27
N LEU A 30 -7.08 4.23 0.17
CA LEU A 30 -6.63 4.69 -1.15
C LEU A 30 -6.90 6.18 -1.39
N ASP A 31 -7.71 6.81 -0.52
CA ASP A 31 -8.11 8.21 -0.63
C ASP A 31 -7.24 9.11 0.26
N ALA A 32 -6.76 8.60 1.41
CA ALA A 32 -5.95 9.37 2.36
C ALA A 32 -4.50 9.65 1.91
N ALA A 33 -4.00 8.94 0.89
CA ALA A 33 -2.58 8.95 0.50
C ALA A 33 -2.18 10.08 -0.47
N SER A 34 -3.01 11.13 -0.64
CA SER A 34 -2.71 12.22 -1.57
C SER A 34 -1.38 12.93 -1.29
N THR A 35 -0.97 13.01 -0.02
CA THR A 35 0.29 13.65 0.39
C THR A 35 1.51 12.81 0.03
N ASP A 36 1.39 11.49 0.07
CA ASP A 36 2.50 10.54 -0.16
C ASP A 36 2.59 10.07 -1.62
N LEU A 37 1.62 10.45 -2.47
CA LEU A 37 1.52 10.01 -3.85
C LEU A 37 2.83 10.18 -4.66
N PRO A 38 3.58 11.29 -4.56
CA PRO A 38 4.87 11.42 -5.23
C PRO A 38 5.88 10.39 -4.75
N GLU A 39 5.93 10.12 -3.43
CA GLU A 39 6.84 9.13 -2.84
C GLU A 39 6.47 7.71 -3.26
N LEU A 40 5.18 7.36 -3.22
CA LEU A 40 4.68 6.08 -3.69
C LEU A 40 5.01 5.86 -5.16
N GLN A 41 4.91 6.89 -5.99
CA GLN A 41 5.30 6.79 -7.40
C GLN A 41 6.79 6.47 -7.60
N THR A 42 7.68 6.91 -6.69
CA THR A 42 9.12 6.62 -6.79
C THR A 42 9.49 5.15 -6.55
N ILE A 43 8.65 4.41 -5.83
CA ILE A 43 8.86 2.98 -5.53
C ILE A 43 8.11 2.06 -6.51
N LEU A 44 7.36 2.61 -7.46
CA LEU A 44 6.74 1.85 -8.54
C LEU A 44 7.80 1.45 -9.59
N ALA A 45 7.64 0.27 -10.18
CA ALA A 45 8.47 -0.18 -11.29
C ALA A 45 7.95 0.43 -12.58
N ALA A 46 8.79 0.41 -13.62
CA ALA A 46 8.50 1.09 -14.88
C ALA A 46 7.18 0.62 -15.53
N ASP A 47 6.86 -0.67 -15.44
CA ASP A 47 5.64 -1.26 -15.97
C ASP A 47 4.38 -0.82 -15.20
N GLU A 48 4.47 -0.65 -13.89
CA GLU A 48 3.38 -0.08 -13.09
C GLU A 48 3.20 1.41 -13.36
N ILE A 49 4.28 2.19 -13.50
CA ILE A 49 4.18 3.61 -13.87
C ILE A 49 3.50 3.73 -15.24
N ALA A 50 3.93 2.93 -16.22
CA ALA A 50 3.32 2.89 -17.54
C ALA A 50 1.84 2.48 -17.47
N ARG A 51 1.47 1.55 -16.58
CA ARG A 51 0.07 1.17 -16.36
C ARG A 51 -0.74 2.29 -15.69
N ALA A 52 -0.18 2.97 -14.69
CA ALA A 52 -0.82 4.11 -14.03
C ALA A 52 -1.12 5.24 -15.04
N GLN A 53 -0.21 5.50 -15.98
CA GLN A 53 -0.38 6.50 -17.03
C GLN A 53 -1.48 6.18 -18.04
N ARG A 54 -1.96 4.94 -18.11
CA ARG A 54 -3.06 4.53 -19.02
C ARG A 54 -4.45 4.83 -18.47
N PHE A 55 -4.58 5.19 -17.18
CA PHE A 55 -5.87 5.56 -16.62
C PHE A 55 -6.29 6.94 -17.13
N HIS A 56 -7.52 7.02 -17.64
CA HIS A 56 -8.11 8.28 -18.12
C HIS A 56 -8.52 9.20 -16.96
N PHE A 57 -9.08 8.61 -15.90
CA PHE A 57 -9.55 9.36 -14.73
C PHE A 57 -8.43 9.54 -13.71
N PRO A 58 -8.16 10.77 -13.23
CA PRO A 58 -7.12 11.03 -12.24
C PRO A 58 -7.30 10.23 -10.94
N GLU A 59 -8.53 10.03 -10.49
CA GLU A 59 -8.87 9.25 -9.29
C GLU A 59 -8.45 7.78 -9.44
N HIS A 60 -8.78 7.13 -10.56
CA HIS A 60 -8.37 5.74 -10.78
C HIS A 60 -6.84 5.60 -10.89
N LYS A 61 -6.18 6.60 -11.51
CA LYS A 61 -4.72 6.65 -11.54
C LYS A 61 -4.15 6.75 -10.12
N HIS A 62 -4.73 7.61 -9.29
CA HIS A 62 -4.37 7.78 -7.89
C HIS A 62 -4.52 6.46 -7.12
N HIS A 63 -5.72 5.87 -7.11
CA HIS A 63 -5.99 4.61 -6.42
C HIS A 63 -5.06 3.49 -6.87
N PHE A 64 -4.74 3.43 -8.16
CA PHE A 64 -3.79 2.46 -8.68
C PHE A 64 -2.38 2.67 -8.10
N ILE A 65 -1.87 3.90 -8.10
CA ILE A 65 -0.55 4.22 -7.53
C ILE A 65 -0.53 3.89 -6.05
N CYS A 66 -1.56 4.29 -5.29
CA CYS A 66 -1.64 4.04 -3.85
C CYS A 66 -1.71 2.56 -3.51
N GLY A 67 -2.57 1.80 -4.19
CA GLY A 67 -2.69 0.36 -3.97
C GLY A 67 -1.39 -0.38 -4.29
N ARG A 68 -0.72 -0.02 -5.39
CA ARG A 68 0.56 -0.62 -5.78
C ARG A 68 1.72 -0.22 -4.86
N GLY A 69 1.77 1.05 -4.46
CA GLY A 69 2.76 1.55 -3.53
C GLY A 69 2.65 0.86 -2.17
N MET A 70 1.43 0.72 -1.64
CA MET A 70 1.18 0.01 -0.39
C MET A 70 1.58 -1.46 -0.47
N LEU A 71 1.23 -2.16 -1.56
CA LEU A 71 1.66 -3.54 -1.78
C LEU A 71 3.19 -3.67 -1.80
N ARG A 72 3.89 -2.76 -2.48
CA ARG A 72 5.36 -2.69 -2.51
C ARG A 72 5.97 -2.55 -1.13
N ILE A 73 5.43 -1.65 -0.31
CA ILE A 73 5.88 -1.43 1.08
C ILE A 73 5.65 -2.69 1.93
N ILE A 74 4.46 -3.29 1.85
CA ILE A 74 4.12 -4.52 2.57
C ILE A 74 5.09 -5.65 2.20
N LEU A 75 5.30 -5.88 0.90
CA LEU A 75 6.22 -6.92 0.43
C LEU A 75 7.67 -6.66 0.83
N ALA A 76 8.12 -5.40 0.78
CA ALA A 76 9.46 -5.03 1.21
C ALA A 76 9.70 -5.36 2.70
N LYS A 77 8.69 -5.13 3.56
CA LYS A 77 8.73 -5.51 4.98
C LYS A 77 8.87 -7.04 5.17
N TYR A 78 8.13 -7.86 4.42
CA TYR A 78 8.31 -9.34 4.46
C TYR A 78 9.67 -9.79 3.94
N LEU A 79 10.16 -9.16 2.86
CA LEU A 79 11.41 -9.52 2.20
C LEU A 79 12.64 -8.88 2.87
N LYS A 80 12.44 -8.08 3.93
CA LYS A 80 13.50 -7.28 4.59
C LYS A 80 14.34 -6.48 3.58
N SER A 81 13.67 -5.96 2.56
CA SER A 81 14.27 -5.21 1.46
C SER A 81 14.09 -3.72 1.70
N ARG A 82 15.11 -2.91 1.40
CA ARG A 82 15.01 -1.46 1.55
C ARG A 82 14.10 -0.89 0.46
N THR A 83 13.06 -0.15 0.88
CA THR A 83 12.32 0.78 0.03
C THR A 83 12.86 2.20 0.21
N VAL A 84 12.68 3.07 -0.78
CA VAL A 84 13.16 4.47 -0.71
C VAL A 84 12.36 5.30 0.31
N CYS A 85 11.17 4.83 0.71
CA CYS A 85 10.33 5.45 1.73
C CYS A 85 10.34 4.59 3.01
N ASP A 86 11.18 4.96 3.99
CA ASP A 86 11.20 4.36 5.33
C ASP A 86 10.25 5.13 6.31
N ARG A 87 9.16 5.75 5.81
CA ARG A 87 8.26 6.61 6.62
C ARG A 87 6.76 6.32 6.47
N ILE A 88 6.36 5.04 6.36
CA ILE A 88 4.95 4.61 6.47
C ILE A 88 4.77 3.43 7.42
#